data_AF-A0A8J7KI74-F1
#
_entry.id   AF-A0A8J7KI74-F1
#
_cell.length_a   1.000
_cell.length_b   1.000
_cell.length_c   1.000
_cell.angle_alpha   90.00
_cell.angle_beta   90.00
_cell.angle_gamma   90.00
#
_symmetry.space_group_name_H-M   'P 1'
#
loop_
_entity.id
_entity.type
_entity.pdbx_description
1 polymer ?
#
loop_
_entity_poly.entity_id
_entity_poly.type
_entity_poly.pdbx_seq_one_letter_code
_entity_poly.pdbx_strand_id
1 'polypeptide(L)'
;MASRSRAVLAVLLLSSGLLAGCQGDVAPERWADSVCVSVRTWQVKVGQLTKNAQDSMATAKNPHEAQQSLLGLLGGAETASETARATVVGAGVPDVDRGSQFADQLAKAIAAARDAYGKARRSIAGLPTTEDKPFYDGVTSAMETLKQEYQPESANPAKLDSPELKKAFTTAQSCQNS
;
A
#
# COMPACT_ATOMS: atom_id res chain seq x y z
N MET A 1 19.62 -68.75 -35.81
CA MET A 1 20.59 -67.67 -35.52
C MET A 1 20.05 -66.37 -36.08
N ALA A 2 20.26 -65.27 -35.34
CA ALA A 2 19.88 -63.88 -35.62
C ALA A 2 18.42 -63.46 -35.32
N SER A 3 18.23 -63.13 -34.04
CA SER A 3 17.23 -62.19 -33.50
C SER A 3 17.27 -60.83 -34.19
N ARG A 4 16.12 -60.16 -34.28
CA ARG A 4 15.99 -58.68 -34.19
C ARG A 4 14.54 -58.28 -33.96
N SER A 5 14.18 -58.20 -32.67
CA SER A 5 13.00 -57.52 -32.14
C SER A 5 12.93 -56.07 -32.65
N ARG A 6 11.76 -55.62 -33.12
CA ARG A 6 11.50 -54.21 -33.43
C ARG A 6 10.30 -53.69 -32.64
N ALA A 7 10.66 -53.07 -31.52
CA ALA A 7 10.09 -51.88 -30.90
C ALA A 7 8.56 -51.76 -30.81
N VAL A 8 8.08 -51.99 -29.59
CA VAL A 8 6.82 -51.45 -29.04
C VAL A 8 6.85 -49.92 -29.17
N LEU A 9 5.89 -49.34 -29.91
CA LEU A 9 5.64 -47.89 -29.87
C LEU A 9 5.14 -47.52 -28.48
N ALA A 10 6.00 -46.88 -27.68
CA ALA A 10 5.59 -46.22 -26.45
C ALA A 10 4.86 -44.91 -26.81
N VAL A 11 3.54 -44.91 -26.60
CA VAL A 11 2.74 -43.67 -26.55
C VAL A 11 3.12 -42.93 -25.27
N LEU A 12 4.08 -42.02 -25.37
CA LEU A 12 4.34 -41.04 -24.33
C LEU A 12 3.34 -39.89 -24.51
N LEU A 13 2.16 -40.06 -23.92
CA LEU A 13 1.27 -38.96 -23.56
C LEU A 13 1.99 -38.13 -22.49
N LEU A 14 2.82 -37.19 -22.93
CA LEU A 14 3.31 -36.08 -22.12
C LEU A 14 2.16 -35.07 -21.96
N SER A 15 1.15 -35.46 -21.18
CA SER A 15 0.25 -34.53 -20.52
C SER A 15 1.01 -33.87 -19.37
N SER A 16 1.96 -33.00 -19.71
CA SER A 16 2.57 -32.08 -18.76
C SER A 16 1.47 -31.10 -18.35
N GLY A 17 0.98 -31.29 -17.12
CA GLY A 17 -0.08 -30.48 -16.53
C GLY A 17 0.25 -29.00 -16.66
N LEU A 18 -0.72 -28.27 -17.21
CA LEU A 18 -0.86 -26.85 -16.97
C LEU A 18 -0.89 -26.66 -15.45
N LEU A 19 0.23 -26.22 -14.87
CA LEU A 19 0.15 -25.44 -13.64
C LEU A 19 -0.61 -24.18 -14.02
N ALA A 20 -1.94 -24.26 -13.95
CA ALA A 20 -2.81 -23.09 -13.90
C ALA A 20 -2.57 -22.39 -12.56
N GLY A 21 -1.35 -21.88 -12.35
CA GLY A 21 -1.17 -20.72 -11.50
C GLY A 21 -1.88 -19.60 -12.23
N CYS A 22 -2.84 -18.94 -11.59
CA CYS A 22 -3.53 -17.79 -12.17
C CYS A 22 -2.48 -16.78 -12.66
N GLN A 23 -2.20 -16.77 -13.96
CA GLN A 23 -1.51 -15.67 -14.63
C GLN A 23 -2.39 -14.45 -14.43
N GLY A 24 -1.81 -13.35 -13.97
CA GLY A 24 -2.55 -12.09 -13.86
C GLY A 24 -3.00 -11.63 -15.23
N ASP A 25 -4.11 -10.90 -15.30
CA ASP A 25 -4.66 -10.43 -16.59
C ASP A 25 -4.07 -9.08 -17.05
N VAL A 26 -3.19 -8.48 -16.23
CA VAL A 26 -2.73 -7.10 -16.41
C VAL A 26 -1.25 -7.05 -16.72
N ALA A 27 -0.88 -6.41 -17.84
CA ALA A 27 0.52 -6.19 -18.19
C ALA A 27 1.30 -5.56 -17.01
N PRO A 28 2.46 -6.12 -16.61
CA PRO A 28 3.17 -5.71 -15.40
C PRO A 28 3.49 -4.21 -15.36
N GLU A 29 3.87 -3.62 -16.49
CA GLU A 29 4.17 -2.19 -16.60
C GLU A 29 2.93 -1.32 -16.38
N ARG A 30 1.76 -1.72 -16.88
CA ARG A 30 0.51 -0.99 -16.64
C ARG A 30 0.08 -1.06 -15.19
N TRP A 31 0.23 -2.23 -14.57
CA TRP A 31 -0.04 -2.39 -13.15
C TRP A 31 0.90 -1.51 -12.31
N ALA A 32 2.20 -1.55 -12.59
CA ALA A 32 3.20 -0.71 -11.93
C ALA A 32 2.90 0.80 -12.10
N ASP A 33 2.47 1.22 -13.29
CA ASP A 33 2.08 2.62 -13.53
C ASP A 33 0.90 3.05 -12.64
N SER A 34 -0.14 2.21 -12.53
CA SER A 34 -1.29 2.49 -11.66
C SER A 34 -0.87 2.61 -10.19
N VAL A 35 -0.01 1.70 -9.73
CA VAL A 35 0.52 1.71 -8.37
C VAL A 35 1.33 2.98 -8.10
N CYS A 36 2.26 3.35 -8.99
CA CYS A 36 3.11 4.53 -8.79
C CYS A 36 2.32 5.83 -8.79
N VAL A 37 1.35 6.00 -9.70
CA VAL A 37 0.44 7.15 -9.67
C VAL A 37 -0.33 7.20 -8.35
N SER A 38 -0.90 6.07 -7.93
CA SER A 38 -1.67 5.96 -6.69
C SER A 38 -0.84 6.35 -5.45
N VAL A 39 0.36 5.78 -5.31
CA VAL A 39 1.26 6.06 -4.18
C VAL A 39 1.71 7.52 -4.19
N ARG A 40 2.06 8.08 -5.35
CA ARG A 40 2.45 9.49 -5.46
C ARG A 40 1.31 10.43 -5.08
N THR A 41 0.12 10.20 -5.61
CA THR A 41 -1.07 11.00 -5.27
C THR A 41 -1.37 10.95 -3.78
N TRP A 42 -1.25 9.76 -3.17
CA TRP A 42 -1.38 9.60 -1.72
C TRP A 42 -0.31 10.40 -0.95
N GLN A 43 0.97 10.30 -1.31
CA GLN A 43 2.06 11.04 -0.66
C GLN A 43 1.86 12.56 -0.75
N VAL A 44 1.50 13.08 -1.93
CA VAL A 44 1.20 14.50 -2.14
C VAL A 44 0.03 14.93 -1.25
N LYS A 45 -1.02 14.11 -1.18
CA LYS A 45 -2.20 14.42 -0.36
C LYS A 45 -1.87 14.45 1.13
N VAL A 46 -1.14 13.46 1.64
CA VAL A 46 -0.71 13.39 3.05
C VAL A 46 0.22 14.56 3.38
N GLY A 47 1.15 14.90 2.48
CA GLY A 47 2.02 16.07 2.64
C GLY A 47 1.23 17.39 2.73
N GLN A 48 0.24 17.59 1.86
CA GLN A 48 -0.63 18.76 1.90
C GLN A 48 -1.45 18.83 3.20
N LEU A 49 -2.03 17.70 3.63
CA LEU A 49 -2.78 17.62 4.88
C LEU A 49 -1.89 17.95 6.08
N THR A 50 -0.65 17.43 6.08
CA THR A 50 0.32 17.69 7.15
C THR A 50 0.67 19.17 7.23
N LYS A 51 0.93 19.80 6.08
CA LYS A 51 1.19 21.23 6.00
C LYS A 51 0.01 22.06 6.51
N ASN A 52 -1.21 21.75 6.06
CA ASN A 52 -2.42 22.45 6.52
C ASN A 52 -2.60 22.33 8.04
N ALA A 53 -2.35 21.14 8.59
CA ALA A 53 -2.44 20.93 10.02
C ALA A 53 -1.37 21.70 10.79
N GLN A 54 -0.13 21.75 10.29
CA GLN A 54 0.94 22.58 10.87
C GLN A 54 0.55 24.06 10.89
N ASP A 55 0.06 24.60 9.76
CA ASP A 55 -0.37 25.99 9.64
C ASP A 55 -1.54 26.31 10.58
N SER A 56 -2.52 25.39 10.68
CA SER A 56 -3.65 25.54 11.60
C SER A 56 -3.24 25.40 13.07
N MET A 57 -2.30 24.52 13.40
CA MET A 57 -1.79 24.34 14.76
C MET A 57 -1.00 25.58 15.23
N ALA A 58 -0.26 26.23 14.34
CA ALA A 58 0.50 27.46 14.65
C ALA A 58 -0.39 28.64 15.05
N THR A 59 -1.69 28.59 14.71
CA THR A 59 -2.67 29.65 15.00
C THR A 59 -3.77 29.20 15.97
N ALA A 60 -3.76 27.93 16.40
CA ALA A 60 -4.74 27.37 17.32
C ALA A 60 -4.63 28.04 18.71
N LYS A 61 -5.77 28.44 19.25
CA LYS A 61 -5.84 29.19 20.52
C LYS A 61 -6.17 28.32 21.72
N ASN A 62 -6.65 27.10 21.48
CA ASN A 62 -7.11 26.19 22.51
C ASN A 62 -7.03 24.73 22.01
N PRO A 63 -7.07 23.74 22.92
CA PRO A 63 -7.04 22.32 22.56
C PRO A 63 -8.13 21.89 21.58
N HIS A 64 -9.32 22.51 21.62
CA HIS A 64 -10.40 22.16 20.70
C HIS A 64 -10.05 22.52 19.25
N GLU A 65 -9.53 23.71 18.99
CA GLU A 65 -9.05 24.11 17.65
C GLU A 65 -7.92 23.20 17.16
N ALA A 66 -6.97 22.87 18.05
CA ALA A 66 -5.90 21.92 17.75
C ALA A 66 -6.44 20.53 17.40
N GLN A 67 -7.44 20.04 18.15
CA GLN A 67 -8.09 18.75 17.89
C GLN A 67 -8.71 18.72 16.49
N GLN A 68 -9.48 19.74 16.11
CA GLN A 68 -10.13 19.78 14.79
C GLN A 68 -9.11 19.74 13.65
N SER A 69 -7.99 20.46 13.78
CA SER A 69 -6.88 20.42 12.82
C SER A 69 -6.31 19.00 12.66
N LEU A 70 -6.02 18.34 13.78
CA LEU A 70 -5.46 16.98 13.80
C LEU A 70 -6.46 15.94 13.26
N LEU A 71 -7.75 16.08 13.58
CA LEU A 71 -8.81 15.21 13.03
C LEU A 71 -8.93 15.36 11.51
N GLY A 72 -8.79 16.58 10.98
CA GLY A 72 -8.76 16.85 9.55
C GLY A 72 -7.58 16.17 8.85
N LEU A 73 -6.38 16.27 9.43
CA LEU A 73 -5.20 15.56 8.95
C LEU A 73 -5.41 14.05 8.92
N LEU A 74 -5.74 13.46 10.06
CA LEU A 74 -5.77 12.01 10.23
C LEU A 74 -6.91 11.38 9.44
N GLY A 75 -8.09 12.02 9.40
CA GLY A 75 -9.22 11.55 8.59
C GLY A 75 -8.96 11.69 7.09
N GLY A 76 -8.31 12.78 6.68
CA GLY A 76 -7.88 12.96 5.29
C GLY A 76 -6.85 11.92 4.86
N ALA A 77 -5.90 11.59 5.74
CA ALA A 77 -4.87 10.59 5.48
C ALA A 77 -5.45 9.16 5.45
N GLU A 78 -6.35 8.83 6.39
CA GLU A 78 -7.14 7.58 6.38
C GLU A 78 -7.88 7.39 5.04
N THR A 79 -8.59 8.43 4.59
CA THR A 79 -9.32 8.41 3.31
C THR A 79 -8.38 8.27 2.12
N ALA A 80 -7.27 9.02 2.10
CA ALA A 80 -6.30 8.96 1.01
C ALA A 80 -5.64 7.57 0.91
N SER A 81 -5.32 6.95 2.05
CA SER A 81 -4.80 5.59 2.11
C SER A 81 -5.83 4.58 1.59
N GLU A 82 -7.11 4.71 1.96
CA GLU A 82 -8.16 3.81 1.44
C GLU A 82 -8.34 3.97 -0.08
N THR A 83 -8.32 5.19 -0.61
CA THR A 83 -8.34 5.43 -2.07
C THR A 83 -7.14 4.78 -2.76
N ALA A 84 -5.95 4.90 -2.18
CA ALA A 84 -4.76 4.28 -2.75
C ALA A 84 -4.86 2.75 -2.75
N ARG A 85 -5.34 2.16 -1.66
CA ARG A 85 -5.60 0.72 -1.52
C ARG A 85 -6.60 0.23 -2.56
N ALA A 86 -7.72 0.93 -2.68
CA ALA A 86 -8.77 0.61 -3.65
C ALA A 86 -8.25 0.70 -5.08
N THR A 87 -7.36 1.65 -5.38
CA THR A 87 -6.71 1.76 -6.69
C THR A 87 -5.80 0.56 -6.97
N VAL A 88 -5.00 0.10 -6.00
CA VAL A 88 -4.15 -1.11 -6.16
C VAL A 88 -5.00 -2.35 -6.40
N VAL A 89 -6.10 -2.51 -5.67
CA VAL A 89 -7.04 -3.63 -5.88
C VAL A 89 -7.73 -3.52 -7.25
N GLY A 90 -8.16 -2.33 -7.63
CA GLY A 90 -8.81 -2.06 -8.91
C GLY A 90 -7.88 -2.19 -10.12
N ALA A 91 -6.57 -2.03 -9.93
CA ALA A 91 -5.56 -2.28 -10.95
C ALA A 91 -5.44 -3.77 -11.32
N GLY A 92 -6.04 -4.68 -10.53
CA GLY A 92 -6.04 -6.11 -10.79
C GLY A 92 -4.72 -6.78 -10.42
N VAL A 93 -4.50 -7.95 -11.03
CA VAL A 93 -3.33 -8.79 -10.76
C VAL A 93 -2.33 -8.66 -11.92
N PRO A 94 -1.06 -8.30 -11.67
CA PRO A 94 -0.05 -8.23 -12.71
C PRO A 94 0.28 -9.63 -13.24
N ASP A 95 0.50 -9.75 -14.55
CA ASP A 95 0.91 -10.97 -15.24
C ASP A 95 2.39 -11.28 -14.99
N VAL A 96 2.69 -11.69 -13.76
CA VAL A 96 4.01 -12.13 -13.31
C VAL A 96 3.85 -13.32 -12.37
N ASP A 97 4.92 -14.08 -12.20
CA ASP A 97 4.97 -15.10 -11.17
C ASP A 97 4.64 -14.51 -9.79
N ARG A 98 3.65 -15.12 -9.11
CA ARG A 98 3.14 -14.67 -7.80
C ARG A 98 2.50 -13.26 -7.83
N GLY A 99 2.05 -12.76 -8.98
CA GLY A 99 1.44 -11.44 -9.12
C GLY A 99 0.30 -11.16 -8.14
N SER A 100 -0.56 -12.16 -7.87
CA SER A 100 -1.68 -12.03 -6.93
C SER A 100 -1.21 -11.82 -5.49
N GLN A 101 -0.21 -12.59 -5.08
CA GLN A 101 0.43 -12.45 -3.76
C GLN A 101 1.01 -11.05 -3.59
N PHE A 102 1.67 -10.50 -4.61
CA PHE A 102 2.25 -9.17 -4.55
C PHE A 102 1.19 -8.07 -4.47
N ALA A 103 0.15 -8.14 -5.30
CA ALA A 103 -0.96 -7.19 -5.26
C ALA A 103 -1.66 -7.20 -3.88
N ASP A 104 -1.91 -8.38 -3.32
CA ASP A 104 -2.50 -8.54 -1.99
C ASP A 104 -1.62 -7.99 -0.88
N GLN A 105 -0.31 -8.27 -0.91
CA GLN A 105 0.62 -7.76 0.09
C GLN A 105 0.70 -6.24 0.07
N LEU A 106 0.76 -5.64 -1.12
CA LEU A 106 0.76 -4.19 -1.26
C LEU A 106 -0.55 -3.56 -0.76
N ALA A 107 -1.70 -4.13 -1.16
CA ALA A 107 -3.00 -3.68 -0.68
C ALA A 107 -3.10 -3.77 0.86
N LYS A 108 -2.58 -4.85 1.46
CA LYS A 108 -2.52 -5.00 2.93
C LYS A 108 -1.61 -3.96 3.59
N ALA A 109 -0.45 -3.66 3.02
CA ALA A 109 0.45 -2.64 3.54
C ALA A 109 -0.21 -1.24 3.53
N ILE A 110 -0.91 -0.89 2.45
CA ILE A 110 -1.65 0.39 2.38
C ILE A 110 -2.84 0.38 3.35
N ALA A 111 -3.54 -0.74 3.52
CA ALA A 111 -4.61 -0.89 4.50
C ALA A 111 -4.11 -0.69 5.94
N ALA A 112 -2.90 -1.17 6.27
CA ALA A 112 -2.30 -0.94 7.58
C ALA A 112 -2.06 0.56 7.83
N ALA A 113 -1.61 1.31 6.81
CA ALA A 113 -1.49 2.77 6.92
C ALA A 113 -2.85 3.45 7.16
N ARG A 114 -3.90 3.06 6.43
CA ARG A 114 -5.28 3.53 6.66
C ARG A 114 -5.69 3.30 8.11
N ASP A 115 -5.50 2.08 8.61
CA ASP A 115 -5.93 1.69 9.94
C ASP A 115 -5.17 2.44 11.04
N ALA A 116 -3.86 2.66 10.85
CA ALA A 116 -3.05 3.45 11.76
C ALA A 116 -3.55 4.91 11.84
N TYR A 117 -3.82 5.55 10.69
CA TYR A 117 -4.40 6.90 10.66
C TYR A 117 -5.79 6.95 11.32
N GLY A 118 -6.66 5.99 11.00
CA GLY A 118 -7.99 5.91 11.59
C GLY A 118 -7.96 5.66 13.10
N LYS A 119 -7.02 4.86 13.60
CA LYS A 119 -6.80 4.64 15.03
C LYS A 119 -6.36 5.93 15.72
N ALA A 120 -5.35 6.61 15.19
CA ALA A 120 -4.89 7.89 15.73
C ALA A 120 -6.02 8.93 15.76
N ARG A 121 -6.84 9.00 14.70
CA ARG A 121 -8.00 9.89 14.64
C ARG A 121 -8.98 9.62 15.79
N ARG A 122 -9.34 8.35 15.99
CA ARG A 122 -10.26 7.96 17.07
C ARG A 122 -9.69 8.25 18.45
N SER A 123 -8.39 8.01 18.65
CA SER A 123 -7.72 8.34 19.92
C SER A 123 -7.78 9.84 20.21
N ILE A 124 -7.44 10.69 19.23
CA ILE A 124 -7.46 12.15 19.40
C ILE A 124 -8.88 12.70 19.58
N ALA A 125 -9.88 12.15 18.87
CA ALA A 125 -11.28 12.55 19.01
C ALA A 125 -11.83 12.31 20.43
N GLY A 126 -11.30 11.32 21.13
CA GLY A 126 -11.70 10.99 22.51
C GLY A 126 -11.00 11.80 23.61
N LEU A 127 -10.05 12.68 23.26
CA LEU A 127 -9.29 13.45 24.25
C LEU A 127 -10.12 14.62 24.82
N PRO A 128 -9.97 14.94 26.12
CA PRO A 128 -10.56 16.15 26.69
C PRO A 128 -9.90 17.38 26.07
N THR A 129 -10.70 18.42 25.77
CA THR A 129 -10.21 19.68 25.17
C THR A 129 -10.33 20.87 26.11
N THR A 130 -10.66 20.64 27.39
CA THR A 130 -10.81 21.68 28.42
C THR A 130 -9.52 21.94 29.19
N GLU A 131 -8.54 21.02 29.08
CA GLU A 131 -7.26 21.09 29.77
C GLU A 131 -6.12 20.83 28.78
N ASP A 132 -5.13 21.72 28.74
CA ASP A 132 -4.03 21.65 27.78
C ASP A 132 -3.19 20.39 27.98
N LYS A 133 -2.74 20.13 29.21
CA LYS A 133 -1.78 19.03 29.48
C LYS A 133 -2.34 17.65 29.11
N PRO A 134 -3.52 17.22 29.58
CA PRO A 134 -4.09 15.93 29.20
C PRO A 134 -4.32 15.81 27.69
N PHE A 135 -4.71 16.90 27.03
CA PHE A 135 -4.89 16.91 25.58
C PHE A 135 -3.57 16.66 24.85
N TYR A 136 -2.54 17.45 25.10
CA TYR A 136 -1.27 17.35 24.37
C TYR A 136 -0.48 16.08 24.71
N ASP A 137 -0.57 15.58 25.94
CA ASP A 137 0.00 14.27 26.31
C ASP A 137 -0.70 13.15 25.51
N GLY A 138 -2.03 13.21 25.40
CA GLY A 138 -2.82 12.26 24.62
C GLY A 138 -2.53 12.32 23.12
N VAL A 139 -2.38 13.53 22.56
CA VAL A 139 -1.98 13.74 21.16
C VAL A 139 -0.61 13.11 20.92
N THR A 140 0.36 13.34 21.81
CA THR A 140 1.70 12.77 21.70
C THR A 140 1.64 11.24 21.66
N SER A 141 0.91 10.61 22.59
CA SER A 141 0.75 9.16 22.63
C SER A 141 0.07 8.59 21.37
N ALA A 142 -0.95 9.29 20.84
CA ALA A 142 -1.62 8.88 19.61
C ALA A 142 -0.68 8.95 18.40
N MET A 143 0.15 10.00 18.30
CA MET A 143 1.10 10.17 17.21
C MET A 143 2.30 9.20 17.30
N GLU A 144 2.73 8.85 18.51
CA GLU A 144 3.72 7.79 18.71
C GLU A 144 3.19 6.42 18.28
N THR A 145 1.95 6.10 18.65
CA THR A 145 1.27 4.87 18.21
C THR A 145 1.16 4.84 16.68
N LEU A 146 0.73 5.96 16.07
CA LEU A 146 0.70 6.10 14.62
C LEU A 146 2.07 5.80 14.00
N LYS A 147 3.15 6.39 14.52
CA LYS A 147 4.51 6.16 14.02
C LYS A 147 4.97 4.71 14.15
N GLN A 148 4.56 4.01 15.21
CA GLN A 148 4.92 2.60 15.42
C GLN A 148 4.17 1.66 14.48
N GLU A 149 2.88 1.94 14.24
CA GLU A 149 2.01 1.11 13.39
C GLU A 149 2.15 1.44 11.90
N TYR A 150 2.47 2.70 11.59
CA TYR A 150 2.84 3.15 10.25
C TYR A 150 4.30 2.81 9.97
N GLN A 151 4.53 1.65 9.37
CA GLN A 151 5.84 1.22 8.87
C GLN A 151 5.91 1.45 7.35
N PRO A 152 6.33 2.62 6.86
CA PRO A 152 6.39 2.91 5.42
C PRO A 152 7.29 1.92 4.66
N GLU A 153 8.28 1.32 5.33
CA GLU A 153 9.15 0.28 4.78
C GLU A 153 8.44 -1.03 4.43
N SER A 154 7.21 -1.26 4.93
CA SER A 154 6.37 -2.41 4.56
C SER A 154 5.74 -2.24 3.17
N ALA A 155 5.63 -1.01 2.67
CA ALA A 155 5.15 -0.68 1.34
C ALA A 155 6.29 -0.48 0.31
N ASN A 156 7.55 -0.75 0.68
CA ASN A 156 8.71 -0.55 -0.19
C ASN A 156 8.79 -1.60 -1.32
N PRO A 157 8.63 -1.21 -2.60
CA PRO A 157 8.72 -2.14 -3.73
C PRO A 157 10.11 -2.77 -3.90
N ALA A 158 11.18 -2.16 -3.37
CA ALA A 158 12.53 -2.70 -3.45
C ALA A 158 12.71 -4.00 -2.63
N LYS A 159 11.82 -4.25 -1.66
CA LYS A 159 11.78 -5.51 -0.89
C LYS A 159 11.01 -6.63 -1.59
N LEU A 160 10.44 -6.38 -2.77
CA LEU A 160 9.76 -7.39 -3.56
C LEU A 160 10.76 -8.43 -4.07
N ASP A 161 10.44 -9.70 -3.94
CA ASP A 161 11.23 -10.81 -4.47
C ASP A 161 10.74 -11.22 -5.86
N SER A 162 10.69 -10.26 -6.80
CA SER A 162 10.38 -10.53 -8.22
C SER A 162 11.22 -9.62 -9.13
N PRO A 163 12.11 -10.20 -9.96
CA PRO A 163 12.85 -9.47 -10.99
C PRO A 163 11.94 -8.76 -12.00
N GLU A 164 10.82 -9.38 -12.36
CA GLU A 164 9.84 -8.88 -13.33
C GLU A 164 9.14 -7.64 -12.80
N LEU A 165 8.70 -7.64 -11.54
CA LEU A 165 8.12 -6.47 -10.90
C LEU A 165 9.16 -5.37 -10.70
N LYS A 166 10.39 -5.71 -10.29
CA LYS A 166 11.48 -4.71 -10.20
C LYS A 166 11.70 -4.03 -11.54
N LYS A 167 11.73 -4.79 -12.63
CA LYS A 167 11.80 -4.23 -13.99
C LYS A 167 10.60 -3.33 -14.27
N ALA A 168 9.37 -3.81 -14.05
CA ALA A 168 8.16 -3.03 -14.30
C ALA A 168 8.16 -1.69 -13.54
N PHE A 169 8.50 -1.68 -12.25
CA PHE A 169 8.59 -0.46 -11.44
C PHE A 169 9.74 0.47 -11.87
N THR A 170 10.82 -0.04 -12.47
CA THR A 170 11.92 0.79 -12.96
C THR A 170 11.69 1.33 -14.37
N THR A 171 10.85 0.66 -15.18
CA THR A 171 10.53 1.07 -16.55
C THR A 171 9.24 1.87 -16.65
N ALA A 172 8.33 1.74 -15.69
CA ALA A 172 7.06 2.46 -15.64
C ALA A 172 7.32 3.98 -15.56
N GLN A 173 6.73 4.73 -16.50
CA GLN A 173 7.03 6.15 -16.68
C GLN A 173 6.57 7.00 -15.49
N SER A 174 5.47 6.60 -14.85
CA SER A 174 5.00 7.29 -13.64
C SER A 174 5.96 7.10 -12.46
N CYS A 175 6.64 5.95 -12.36
CA CYS A 175 7.62 5.66 -11.32
C CYS A 175 8.95 6.40 -11.51
N GLN A 176 9.33 6.74 -12.75
CA GLN A 176 10.57 7.46 -13.06
C GLN A 176 10.52 8.96 -12.74
N ASN A 177 9.32 9.54 -12.77
CA ASN A 177 9.09 10.96 -12.46
C ASN A 177 8.58 11.17 -11.02
N SER A 178 8.77 10.17 -10.15
CA SER A 178 8.31 10.13 -8.76
C SER A 178 9.32 10.74 -7.80
#